data_AF-A0A0G0ICM3-F1
#
_entry.id   AF-A0A0G0ICM3-F1
#
_cell.length_a   1.000
_cell.length_b   1.000
_cell.length_c   1.000
_cell.angle_alpha   90.00
_cell.angle_beta   90.00
_cell.angle_gamma   90.00
#
_symmetry.space_group_name_H-M   'P 1'
#
loop_
_entity.id
_entity.type
_entity.pdbx_description
1 polymer ?
#
loop_
_entity_poly.entity_id
_entity_poly.type
_entity_poly.pdbx_seq_one_letter_code
_entity_poly.pdbx_strand_id
1 'polypeptide(L)' 'VLAGLTVAILAKNDPFLAACSASYIVKAAADELYTKVGTNYNSNDLADTIPQIHHNLTK' A
#
# COMPACT_ATOMS: atom_id res chain seq x y z
N VAL A 1 2.01 8.51 1.75
CA VAL A 1 1.65 7.35 0.90
C VAL A 1 0.21 6.90 1.12
N LEU A 2 -0.20 6.55 2.36
CA LEU A 2 -1.57 6.10 2.68
C LEU A 2 -2.68 6.97 2.06
N ALA A 3 -2.70 8.28 2.32
CA ALA A 3 -3.76 9.16 1.84
C ALA A 3 -3.92 9.13 0.31
N GLY A 4 -2.81 9.14 -0.44
CA GLY A 4 -2.84 9.04 -1.90
C GLY A 4 -3.38 7.69 -2.39
N LEU A 5 -2.97 6.60 -1.74
CA LEU A 5 -3.49 5.26 -2.03
C LEU A 5 -4.99 5.15 -1.73
N THR A 6 -5.44 5.69 -0.59
CA THR A 6 -6.87 5.73 -0.23
C THR A 6 -7.68 6.48 -1.27
N VAL A 7 -7.23 7.65 -1.72
CA VAL A 7 -7.91 8.42 -2.77
C VAL A 7 -7.93 7.65 -4.10
N ALA A 8 -6.84 6.98 -4.46
CA ALA A 8 -6.78 6.18 -5.69
C ALA A 8 -7.78 5.00 -5.67
N ILE A 9 -7.93 4.31 -4.54
CA ILE A 9 -8.90 3.21 -4.39
C ILE A 9 -10.33 3.76 -4.30
N LEU A 10 -10.53 4.88 -3.59
CA LEU A 10 -11.81 5.58 -3.45
C LEU A 10 -12.38 5.99 -4.82
N ALA A 11 -11.53 6.31 -5.79
CA ALA A 11 -11.98 6.66 -7.15
C ALA A 11 -12.82 5.58 -7.83
N LYS A 12 -12.79 4.33 -7.34
CA LYS A 12 -13.54 3.20 -7.90
C LYS A 12 -14.38 2.42 -6.88
N ASN A 13 -14.37 2.80 -5.61
CA ASN A 13 -14.96 1.99 -4.52
C ASN A 13 -15.58 2.88 -3.44
N ASP A 14 -16.44 2.29 -2.61
CA ASP A 14 -17.02 2.99 -1.45
C ASP A 14 -15.96 3.40 -0.42
N PRO A 15 -16.19 4.51 0.34
CA PRO A 15 -15.19 5.05 1.25
C PRO A 15 -14.65 4.09 2.30
N PHE A 16 -15.51 3.26 2.89
CA PHE A 16 -15.11 2.30 3.90
C PHE A 16 -14.19 1.22 3.33
N LEU A 17 -14.59 0.61 2.20
CA LEU A 17 -13.78 -0.39 1.53
C LEU A 17 -12.44 0.21 1.06
N ALA A 18 -12.47 1.41 0.49
CA ALA A 18 -11.26 2.10 0.04
C ALA A 18 -10.27 2.34 1.19
N ALA A 19 -10.74 2.83 2.34
CA ALA A 19 -9.90 3.07 3.51
C ALA A 19 -9.30 1.77 4.08
N CYS A 20 -10.12 0.71 4.18
CA CYS A 20 -9.68 -0.59 4.65
C CYS A 20 -8.63 -1.22 3.71
N SER A 21 -8.92 -1.29 2.41
CA SER A 21 -8.01 -1.84 1.41
C SER A 21 -6.71 -1.06 1.31
N ALA A 22 -6.75 0.27 1.32
CA ALA A 22 -5.55 1.10 1.30
C ALA A 22 -4.68 0.89 2.54
N SER A 23 -5.29 0.84 3.73
CA SER A 23 -4.57 0.59 4.99
C SER A 23 -3.91 -0.78 4.99
N TYR A 24 -4.60 -1.80 4.48
CA TYR A 24 -4.06 -3.15 4.38
C TYR A 24 -2.88 -3.23 3.40
N ILE A 25 -3.05 -2.72 2.17
CA ILE A 25 -2.03 -2.76 1.13
C ILE A 25 -0.77 -1.97 1.55
N VAL A 26 -0.94 -0.77 2.12
CA VAL A 26 0.22 0.05 2.54
C VAL A 26 1.02 -0.64 3.64
N LYS A 27 0.34 -1.36 4.55
CA LYS A 27 0.98 -2.07 5.66
C LYS A 27 1.72 -3.30 5.13
N ALA A 28 1.09 -4.07 4.25
CA ALA A 28 1.73 -5.21 3.60
C ALA A 28 3.00 -4.81 2.82
N ALA A 29 2.97 -3.68 2.11
CA ALA A 29 4.15 -3.13 1.44
C ALA A 29 5.25 -2.71 2.41
N ALA A 30 4.88 -2.10 3.53
CA ALA A 30 5.83 -1.72 4.58
C ALA A 30 6.46 -2.95 5.25
N ASP A 31 5.68 -4.01 5.49
CA ASP A 31 6.17 -5.26 6.06
C ASP A 31 7.16 -5.94 5.10
N GLU A 32 6.86 -5.99 3.80
CA GLU A 32 7.79 -6.53 2.80
C GLU A 32 9.10 -5.73 2.77
N LEU A 33 9.04 -4.40 2.74
CA LEU A 33 10.24 -3.56 2.79
C LEU A 33 11.01 -3.74 4.09
N TYR A 34 10.30 -3.86 5.22
CA TYR A 34 10.93 -4.08 6.51
C TYR A 34 11.74 -5.38 6.54
N THR A 35 11.24 -6.45 5.92
CA THR A 35 12.00 -7.70 5.83
C THR A 35 13.27 -7.58 4.98
N LYS A 36 13.31 -6.65 4.01
CA LYS A 36 14.45 -6.47 3.10
C LYS A 36 15.50 -5.51 3.65
N VAL A 37 15.08 -4.40 4.25
CA VAL A 37 15.97 -3.29 4.63
C VAL A 37 15.75 -2.78 6.06
N GLY A 38 14.92 -3.46 6.86
CA GLY A 38 14.59 -3.04 8.22
C GLY A 38 13.84 -1.71 8.24
N THR A 39 14.21 -0.81 9.14
CA THR A 39 13.64 0.55 9.18
C THR A 39 14.23 1.49 8.12
N ASN A 40 15.20 1.04 7.32
CA ASN A 40 15.91 1.86 6.35
C ASN A 40 15.21 1.91 4.99
N TYR A 41 13.89 2.12 4.99
CA TYR A 41 13.10 2.47 3.79
C TYR A 41 12.43 3.81 4.00
N ASN A 42 12.12 4.50 2.91
CA ASN A 42 11.42 5.77 2.92
C ASN A 42 10.08 5.70 2.17
N SER A 43 9.43 6.86 2.05
CA SER A 43 8.12 6.97 1.39
C SER A 43 8.12 6.64 -0.10
N ASN A 44 9.24 6.84 -0.80
CA ASN A 44 9.36 6.53 -2.22
C ASN A 44 9.48 5.02 -2.42
N ASP A 45 10.34 4.36 -1.64
CA ASP A 45 10.46 2.89 -1.66
C ASP A 45 9.10 2.22 -1.41
N LEU A 46 8.34 2.77 -0.46
CA LEU A 46 6.99 2.31 -0.15
C LEU A 46 6.01 2.55 -1.31
N ALA A 47 6.06 3.72 -1.95
CA ALA A 47 5.22 4.02 -3.11
C ALA A 47 5.50 3.10 -4.30
N ASP A 48 6.78 2.79 -4.56
CA ASP A 48 7.21 1.92 -5.66
C ASP A 48 6.85 0.45 -5.42
N THR A 49 6.79 0.02 -4.15
CA THR A 49 6.48 -1.36 -3.76
C THR A 49 4.96 -1.65 -3.82
N ILE A 50 4.11 -0.65 -3.59
CA ILE A 50 2.65 -0.82 -3.51
C ILE A 50 2.02 -1.48 -4.75
N PRO A 51 2.35 -1.11 -6.01
CA PRO A 51 1.78 -1.76 -7.19
C PRO A 51 2.08 -3.26 -7.25
N GLN A 52 3.28 -3.66 -6.85
CA GLN A 52 3.70 -5.07 -6.83
C GLN A 52 2.92 -5.86 -5.77
N ILE A 53 2.79 -5.30 -4.57
CA ILE A 53 2.00 -5.89 -3.48
C ILE A 53 0.52 -6.01 -3.86
N HIS A 54 -0.05 -4.94 -4.42
CA HIS A 54 -1.46 -4.94 -4.85
C HIS A 54 -1.72 -6.04 -5.89
N HIS A 55 -0.82 -6.22 -6.86
CA HIS A 55 -0.92 -7.29 -7.83
C HIS A 55 -0.81 -8.68 -7.18
N ASN A 56 0.12 -8.86 -6.23
CA ASN A 56 0.29 -10.14 -5.53
C ASN A 56 -0.93 -10.52 -4.68
N LEU A 57 -1.62 -9.54 -4.09
CA LEU A 57 -2.82 -9.75 -3.26
C LEU A 57 -4.11 -10.00 -4.09
N THR A 58 -4.11 -9.68 -5.38
CA THR A 58 -5.30 -9.77 -6.25
C THR A 58 -5.20 -10.85 -7.34
N LYS A 59 -4.08 -11.57 -7.39
CA LYS A 59 -3.98 -12.84 -8.12
C LYS A 59 -4.84 -13.92 -7.46
#